data_AF-A0A1B6FMM7-F1
#
_entry.id   AF-A0A1B6FMM7-F1
#
_cell.length_a   1.000
_cell.length_b   1.000
_cell.length_c   1.000
_cell.angle_alpha   90.00
_cell.angle_beta   90.00
_cell.angle_gamma   90.00
#
_symmetry.space_group_name_H-M   'P 1'
#
loop_
_entity.id
_entity.type
_entity.pdbx_description
1 polymer ?
#
loop_
_entity_poly.entity_id
_entity_poly.type
_entity_poly.pdbx_seq_one_letter_code
_entity_poly.pdbx_strand_id
1 'polypeptide(L)'
;SVADAPRSGRSSVLSDDKLLDISDKMALSPNKSLRRLALESEVSYRTAHTAVKKKLKLFPYKITVVHELKPTDPGKRLEYCEWFNNFIQQNGIDVLDEKFFTD
;
A
#
# COMPACT_ATOMS: atom_id res chain seq x y z
N SER A 1 14.52 41.16 -25.43
CA SER A 1 14.00 39.81 -25.11
C SER A 1 13.07 39.89 -23.93
N VAL A 2 11.84 39.38 -24.06
CA VAL A 2 10.87 39.28 -22.95
C VAL A 2 11.24 38.05 -22.12
N ALA A 3 11.39 38.19 -20.80
CA ALA A 3 11.75 37.10 -19.91
C ALA A 3 10.56 36.15 -19.70
N ASP A 4 10.79 34.84 -19.87
CA ASP A 4 9.78 33.79 -19.79
C ASP A 4 9.56 33.36 -18.33
N ALA A 5 9.03 34.29 -17.52
CA ALA A 5 8.77 34.06 -16.10
C ALA A 5 7.55 33.13 -15.90
N PRO A 6 7.55 32.28 -14.87
CA PRO A 6 6.43 31.40 -14.58
C PRO A 6 5.17 32.22 -14.32
N ARG A 7 4.12 31.94 -15.09
CA ARG A 7 2.82 32.62 -14.97
C ARG A 7 2.10 32.14 -13.71
N SER A 8 1.47 33.05 -12.97
CA SER A 8 0.56 32.70 -11.89
C SER A 8 -0.65 31.96 -12.47
N GLY A 9 -0.64 30.64 -12.34
CA GLY A 9 -1.76 29.79 -12.76
C GLY A 9 -2.96 29.94 -11.84
N ARG A 10 -4.06 29.26 -12.19
CA ARG A 10 -5.26 29.16 -11.35
C ARG A 10 -4.92 28.54 -10.00
N SER A 11 -5.38 29.14 -8.91
CA SER A 11 -5.18 28.61 -7.56
C SER A 11 -5.73 27.18 -7.43
N SER A 12 -4.93 26.30 -6.82
CA SER A 12 -5.32 24.92 -6.55
C SER A 12 -6.36 24.89 -5.45
N VAL A 13 -7.50 24.23 -5.69
CA VAL A 13 -8.52 23.94 -4.66
C VAL A 13 -7.94 23.01 -3.56
N LEU A 14 -6.89 22.26 -3.90
CA LEU A 14 -6.16 21.42 -2.95
C LEU A 14 -5.08 22.28 -2.28
N SER A 15 -5.40 22.81 -1.11
CA SER A 15 -4.44 23.40 -0.17
C SER A 15 -3.66 22.30 0.56
N ASP A 16 -2.55 22.67 1.19
CA ASP A 16 -1.73 21.73 1.96
C ASP A 16 -2.50 21.16 3.17
N ASP A 17 -3.34 21.98 3.83
CA ASP A 17 -4.18 21.52 4.94
C ASP A 17 -5.18 20.43 4.51
N LYS A 18 -5.84 20.63 3.36
CA LYS A 18 -6.76 19.63 2.80
C LYS A 18 -6.02 18.37 2.34
N LEU A 19 -4.77 18.51 1.88
CA LEU A 19 -3.94 17.37 1.52
C LEU A 19 -3.55 16.54 2.75
N LEU A 20 -3.23 17.21 3.86
CA LEU A 20 -2.93 16.56 5.15
C LEU A 20 -4.16 15.83 5.70
N ASP A 21 -5.32 16.50 5.73
CA ASP A 21 -6.60 15.89 6.15
C ASP A 21 -6.95 14.63 5.33
N ILE A 22 -6.76 14.68 4.01
CA ILE A 22 -6.95 13.52 3.13
C ILE A 22 -5.96 12.40 3.47
N SER A 23 -4.71 12.73 3.76
CA SER A 23 -3.66 11.76 4.13
C SER A 23 -4.03 11.02 5.42
N ASP A 24 -4.39 11.75 6.46
CA ASP A 24 -4.73 11.18 7.77
C ASP A 24 -5.96 10.27 7.70
N LYS A 25 -6.98 10.70 6.94
CA LYS A 25 -8.19 9.90 6.70
C LYS A 25 -7.90 8.61 5.94
N MET A 26 -6.96 8.62 5.00
CA MET A 26 -6.54 7.43 4.27
C MET A 26 -5.69 6.50 5.12
N ALA A 27 -4.84 7.02 5.98
CA ALA A 27 -4.05 6.23 6.93
C ALA A 27 -4.94 5.48 7.93
N LEU A 28 -6.00 6.12 8.42
CA LEU A 28 -6.96 5.52 9.36
C LEU A 28 -7.83 4.42 8.72
N SER A 29 -8.20 4.58 7.45
CA SER A 29 -9.05 3.61 6.77
C SER A 29 -8.70 3.55 5.28
N PRO A 30 -7.70 2.73 4.90
CA PRO A 30 -7.17 2.68 3.54
C PRO A 30 -8.15 2.08 2.54
N ASN A 31 -9.15 1.31 3.01
CA ASN A 31 -10.15 0.64 2.18
C ASN A 31 -11.36 1.51 1.86
N LYS A 32 -11.42 2.76 2.35
CA LYS A 32 -12.57 3.64 2.09
C LYS A 32 -12.61 4.07 0.62
N SER A 33 -13.81 4.27 0.08
CA SER A 33 -13.96 4.74 -1.30
C SER A 33 -13.55 6.21 -1.42
N LEU A 34 -13.00 6.58 -2.58
CA LEU A 34 -12.65 7.97 -2.88
C LEU A 34 -13.87 8.92 -2.84
N ARG A 35 -15.09 8.41 -3.09
CA ARG A 35 -16.33 9.20 -2.95
C ARG A 35 -16.61 9.52 -1.48
N ARG A 36 -16.45 8.55 -0.59
CA ARG A 36 -16.61 8.76 0.85
C ARG A 36 -15.53 9.70 1.39
N LEU A 37 -14.28 9.50 0.99
CA LEU A 37 -13.16 10.39 1.33
C LEU A 37 -13.41 11.84 0.88
N ALA A 38 -13.93 12.01 -0.33
CA ALA A 38 -14.26 13.33 -0.88
C ALA A 38 -15.35 14.03 -0.05
N LEU A 39 -16.39 13.29 0.36
CA LEU A 39 -17.44 13.81 1.24
C LEU A 39 -16.87 14.20 2.62
N GLU A 40 -16.08 13.31 3.24
CA GLU A 40 -15.47 13.53 4.56
C GLU A 40 -14.51 14.73 4.58
N SER A 41 -13.83 15.01 3.46
CA SER A 41 -12.82 16.08 3.35
C SER A 41 -13.38 17.34 2.68
N GLU A 42 -14.65 17.34 2.32
CA GLU A 42 -15.37 18.45 1.66
C GLU A 42 -14.71 18.89 0.35
N VAL A 43 -14.23 17.93 -0.44
CA VAL A 43 -13.61 18.18 -1.75
C VAL A 43 -14.39 17.47 -2.85
N SER A 44 -14.21 17.92 -4.09
CA SER A 44 -14.76 17.17 -5.23
C SER A 44 -14.10 15.79 -5.33
N TYR A 45 -14.83 14.81 -5.86
CA TYR A 45 -14.29 13.48 -6.15
C TYR A 45 -13.00 13.52 -7.00
N ARG A 46 -12.96 14.41 -8.01
CA ARG A 46 -11.80 14.58 -8.88
C ARG A 46 -10.60 15.13 -8.13
N THR A 47 -10.84 16.03 -7.17
CA THR A 47 -9.81 16.58 -6.28
C THR A 47 -9.27 15.51 -5.36
N ALA A 48 -10.14 14.72 -4.69
CA ALA A 48 -9.72 13.60 -3.85
C ALA A 48 -8.88 12.57 -4.64
N HIS A 49 -9.32 12.21 -5.85
CA HIS A 49 -8.56 11.31 -6.73
C HIS A 49 -7.19 11.90 -7.10
N THR A 50 -7.12 13.20 -7.38
CA THR A 50 -5.85 13.89 -7.69
C THR A 50 -4.92 13.93 -6.47
N ALA A 51 -5.46 14.21 -5.28
CA ALA A 51 -4.71 14.22 -4.03
C ALA A 51 -4.10 12.84 -3.76
N VAL A 52 -4.93 11.80 -3.72
CA VAL A 52 -4.49 10.43 -3.41
C VAL A 52 -3.49 9.91 -4.44
N LYS A 53 -3.79 10.00 -5.74
CA LYS A 53 -2.95 9.39 -6.78
C LYS A 53 -1.72 10.21 -7.15
N LYS A 54 -1.85 11.54 -7.30
CA LYS A 54 -0.77 12.39 -7.82
C LYS A 54 0.07 13.05 -6.75
N LYS A 55 -0.54 13.43 -5.61
CA LYS A 55 0.17 14.14 -4.54
C LYS A 55 0.71 13.17 -3.50
N LEU A 56 -0.15 12.32 -2.94
CA LEU A 56 0.22 11.32 -1.94
C LEU A 56 0.81 10.04 -2.54
N LYS A 57 0.65 9.82 -3.84
CA LYS A 57 1.14 8.62 -4.56
C LYS A 57 0.66 7.30 -3.92
N LEU A 58 -0.55 7.31 -3.38
CA LEU A 58 -1.20 6.13 -2.84
C LEU A 58 -1.91 5.39 -3.98
N PHE A 59 -1.64 4.10 -4.09
CA PHE A 59 -2.26 3.21 -5.06
C PHE A 59 -3.00 2.11 -4.31
N PRO A 60 -4.20 1.71 -4.76
CA PRO A 60 -4.86 0.55 -4.17
C PRO A 60 -3.93 -0.65 -4.30
N TYR A 61 -3.64 -1.29 -3.17
CA TYR A 61 -2.85 -2.51 -3.15
C TYR A 61 -3.62 -3.61 -3.90
N LYS A 62 -2.91 -4.45 -4.65
CA LYS A 62 -3.54 -5.53 -5.42
C LYS A 62 -4.22 -6.50 -4.46
N ILE A 63 -5.52 -6.72 -4.63
CA ILE A 63 -6.26 -7.73 -3.87
C ILE A 63 -5.72 -9.10 -4.33
N THR A 64 -4.90 -9.74 -3.49
CA THR A 64 -4.50 -11.13 -3.66
C THR A 64 -5.56 -12.02 -3.02
N VAL A 65 -6.14 -12.93 -3.80
CA VAL A 65 -6.97 -14.01 -3.24
C VAL A 65 -6.02 -14.95 -2.50
N VAL A 66 -6.17 -15.05 -1.19
CA VAL A 66 -5.40 -15.96 -0.33
C VAL A 66 -6.34 -16.99 0.27
N HIS A 67 -5.81 -18.17 0.62
CA HIS A 67 -6.58 -19.14 1.41
C HIS A 67 -6.87 -18.56 2.80
N GLU A 68 -8.08 -18.82 3.31
CA GLU A 68 -8.45 -18.44 4.67
C GLU A 68 -7.55 -19.16 5.69
N LEU A 69 -7.01 -18.39 6.64
CA LEU A 69 -6.24 -18.95 7.75
C LEU A 69 -7.19 -19.40 8.85
N LYS A 70 -7.17 -20.70 9.15
CA LYS A 70 -7.90 -21.27 10.28
C LYS A 70 -7.21 -20.90 11.60
N PRO A 71 -7.93 -20.92 12.73
CA PRO A 71 -7.37 -20.54 14.03
C PRO A 71 -6.09 -21.31 14.44
N THR A 72 -5.90 -22.53 13.94
CA THR A 72 -4.75 -23.38 14.24
C THR A 72 -3.55 -23.16 13.30
N ASP A 73 -3.75 -22.50 12.17
CA ASP A 73 -2.71 -22.33 11.15
C ASP A 73 -1.57 -21.40 11.57
N PRO A 74 -1.79 -20.27 12.30
CA PRO A 74 -0.71 -19.37 12.67
C PRO A 74 0.43 -20.06 13.45
N GLY A 75 0.08 -20.89 14.45
CA GLY A 75 1.07 -21.63 15.24
C GLY A 75 1.88 -22.60 14.38
N LYS A 76 1.19 -23.45 13.62
CA LYS A 76 1.84 -24.44 12.74
C LYS A 76 2.74 -23.80 11.67
N ARG A 77 2.31 -22.68 11.10
CA ARG A 77 3.10 -21.94 10.10
C ARG A 77 4.35 -21.35 10.72
N LEU A 78 4.27 -20.83 11.93
CA LEU A 78 5.41 -20.28 12.66
C LEU A 78 6.42 -21.37 13.02
N GLU A 79 5.95 -22.50 13.56
CA GLU A 79 6.77 -23.68 13.85
C GLU A 79 7.51 -24.18 12.59
N TYR A 80 6.81 -24.26 11.45
CA TYR A 80 7.42 -24.65 10.19
C TYR A 80 8.49 -23.64 9.74
N CYS A 81 8.21 -22.33 9.82
CA CYS A 81 9.18 -21.30 9.45
C CYS A 81 10.44 -21.35 10.33
N GLU A 82 10.28 -21.53 11.64
CA GLU A 82 11.41 -21.67 12.57
C GLU A 82 12.22 -22.92 12.28
N TRP A 83 11.55 -24.07 12.10
CA TRP A 83 12.20 -25.31 11.70
C TRP A 83 12.96 -25.16 10.38
N PHE A 84 12.32 -24.57 9.36
CA PHE A 84 12.91 -24.41 8.03
C PHE A 84 14.14 -23.50 8.07
N ASN A 85 14.08 -22.39 8.82
CA ASN A 85 15.24 -21.52 9.01
C ASN A 85 16.40 -22.26 9.69
N ASN A 86 16.13 -23.04 10.75
CA ASN A 86 17.16 -23.84 11.42
C ASN A 86 17.73 -24.91 10.49
N PHE A 87 16.89 -25.56 9.69
CA PHE A 87 17.30 -26.55 8.70
C PHE A 87 18.25 -25.96 7.66
N ILE A 88 17.93 -24.78 7.11
CA ILE A 88 18.79 -24.09 6.14
C ILE A 88 20.10 -23.63 6.79
N GLN A 89 20.06 -23.13 8.03
CA GLN A 89 21.27 -22.72 8.74
C GLN A 89 22.23 -23.89 8.99
N GLN A 90 21.70 -25.09 9.28
CA GLN A 90 22.52 -26.27 9.56
C GLN A 90 23.07 -26.93 8.29
N ASN A 91 22.29 -26.96 7.21
CA ASN A 91 22.58 -27.78 6.04
C ASN A 91 22.99 -26.97 4.79
N GLY A 92 22.84 -25.64 4.82
CA GLY A 92 23.00 -24.80 3.64
C GLY A 92 21.76 -24.81 2.74
N ILE A 93 21.67 -23.82 1.84
CA ILE A 93 20.50 -23.67 0.96
C ILE A 93 20.46 -24.70 -0.18
N ASP A 94 21.62 -25.20 -0.59
CA ASP A 94 21.79 -26.14 -1.72
C ASP A 94 21.08 -27.47 -1.49
N VAL A 95 20.80 -27.83 -0.23
CA VAL A 95 20.06 -29.06 0.14
C VAL A 95 18.61 -29.04 -0.35
N LEU A 96 18.06 -27.87 -0.70
CA LEU A 96 16.73 -27.77 -1.27
C LEU A 96 16.66 -28.36 -2.69
N ASP A 97 17.73 -28.27 -3.46
CA ASP A 97 17.78 -28.81 -4.83
C ASP A 97 17.74 -30.35 -4.84
N GLU A 98 18.27 -30.99 -3.79
CA GLU A 98 18.24 -32.45 -3.65
C GLU A 98 16.91 -32.98 -3.11
N LYS A 99 16.28 -32.27 -2.17
CA LYS A 99 15.16 -32.80 -1.36
C LYS A 99 13.79 -32.24 -1.68
N PHE A 100 13.70 -31.06 -2.29
CA PHE A 100 12.42 -30.36 -2.48
C PHE A 100 12.03 -30.22 -3.95
N PHE A 101 13.00 -30.16 -4.87
CA PHE A 101 12.76 -29.93 -6.30
C PHE A 101 13.05 -31.16 -7.18
N THR A 102 13.14 -32.34 -6.58
CA THR A 102 13.19 -33.59 -7.33
C THR A 102 11.78 -33.96 -7.81
N ASP A 103 11.57 -33.88 -9.13
CA ASP A 103 10.42 -34.50 -9.83
C ASP A 103 10.42 -36.03 -9.66
#